data_AF-E6K0A3-F1
#
_entry.id   AF-E6K0A3-F1
#
_cell.length_a   1.000
_cell.length_b   1.000
_cell.length_c   1.000
_cell.angle_alpha   90.00
_cell.angle_beta   90.00
_cell.angle_gamma   90.00
#
_symmetry.space_group_name_H-M   'P 1'
#
loop_
_entity.id
_entity.type
_entity.pdbx_description
1 polymer ?
#
loop_
_entity_poly.entity_id
_entity_poly.type
_entity_poly.pdbx_seq_one_letter_code
_entity_poly.pdbx_strand_id
1 'polypeptide(L)'
;MVRMMDDRVASARKRRRKSYFALSLVIILFVMVGIPCGVYFHIQGRDRKFRQEMVQVVHSQEVGELIKKGLEEWDPHAFDGKGVINTYRIDDSSIRENPMGGVDFDAIVNDEKKFDVSFHVDRYFIGDDGYGPIKSDGADPSTELTDALEKRYGKGWSETDNAAEKYRKEHPQEFPTPQKKRADNNDEWF
;
A
#
# COMPACT_ATOMS: atom_id res chain seq x y z
N MET A 1 -61.31 -10.14 52.53
CA MET A 1 -60.61 -11.02 51.57
C MET A 1 -60.42 -10.35 50.19
N VAL A 2 -61.46 -9.75 49.60
CA VAL A 2 -61.42 -9.07 48.28
C VAL A 2 -60.32 -8.00 48.16
N ARG A 3 -60.25 -7.06 49.11
CA ARG A 3 -59.25 -5.97 49.11
C ARG A 3 -57.78 -6.46 49.09
N MET A 4 -57.53 -7.60 49.73
CA MET A 4 -56.21 -8.23 49.78
C MET A 4 -55.82 -8.90 48.45
N MET A 5 -56.80 -9.34 47.66
CA MET A 5 -56.59 -9.88 46.30
C MET A 5 -56.33 -8.76 45.29
N ASP A 6 -57.04 -7.64 45.39
CA ASP A 6 -56.83 -6.48 44.50
C ASP A 6 -55.44 -5.85 44.67
N ASP A 7 -54.96 -5.72 45.91
CA ASP A 7 -53.61 -5.21 46.20
C ASP A 7 -52.51 -6.16 45.68
N ARG A 8 -52.74 -7.48 45.68
CA ARG A 8 -51.83 -8.49 45.11
C ARG A 8 -51.79 -8.41 43.57
N VAL A 9 -52.93 -8.19 42.93
CA VAL A 9 -53.02 -8.02 41.46
C VAL A 9 -52.36 -6.70 41.02
N ALA A 10 -52.59 -5.61 41.76
CA ALA A 10 -51.99 -4.31 41.48
C ALA A 10 -50.46 -4.32 41.66
N SER A 11 -49.97 -4.93 42.74
CA SER A 11 -48.52 -5.08 42.99
C SER A 11 -47.83 -5.99 41.97
N ALA A 12 -48.47 -7.08 41.54
CA ALA A 12 -47.98 -7.94 40.46
C ALA A 12 -47.93 -7.22 39.10
N ARG A 13 -48.95 -6.41 38.77
CA ARG A 13 -48.98 -5.60 37.52
C ARG A 13 -47.92 -4.51 37.52
N LYS A 14 -47.68 -3.85 38.67
CA LYS A 14 -46.62 -2.85 38.85
C LYS A 14 -45.22 -3.46 38.74
N ARG A 15 -45.00 -4.65 39.33
CA ARG A 15 -43.73 -5.39 39.22
C ARG A 15 -43.45 -5.82 37.78
N ARG A 16 -44.46 -6.33 37.05
CA ARG A 16 -44.33 -6.66 35.61
C ARG A 16 -44.02 -5.44 34.75
N ARG A 17 -44.70 -4.31 34.91
CA ARG A 17 -44.40 -3.07 34.16
C ARG A 17 -42.99 -2.53 34.42
N LYS A 18 -42.53 -2.55 35.68
CA LYS A 18 -41.14 -2.20 36.02
C LYS A 18 -40.12 -3.14 35.39
N SER A 19 -40.43 -4.44 35.30
CA SER A 19 -39.60 -5.43 34.62
C SER A 19 -39.51 -5.18 33.11
N TYR A 20 -40.60 -4.81 32.44
CA TYR A 20 -40.58 -4.44 31.01
C TYR A 20 -39.82 -3.13 30.77
N PHE A 21 -39.93 -2.16 31.69
CA PHE A 21 -39.17 -0.92 31.61
C PHE A 21 -37.66 -1.17 31.77
N ALA A 22 -37.26 -2.00 32.74
CA ALA A 22 -35.88 -2.41 32.92
C ALA A 22 -35.35 -3.18 31.69
N LEU A 23 -36.15 -4.12 31.15
CA LEU A 23 -35.80 -4.85 29.92
C LEU A 23 -35.65 -3.90 28.72
N SER A 24 -36.54 -2.93 28.57
CA SER A 24 -36.47 -1.92 27.50
C SER A 24 -35.21 -1.06 27.61
N LEU A 25 -34.79 -0.67 28.81
CA LEU A 25 -33.54 0.09 29.02
C LEU A 25 -32.30 -0.72 28.64
N VAL A 26 -32.29 -2.02 28.94
CA VAL A 26 -31.18 -2.92 28.54
C VAL A 26 -31.11 -3.07 27.03
N ILE A 27 -32.25 -3.20 26.35
CA ILE A 27 -32.30 -3.27 24.88
C ILE A 27 -31.81 -1.96 24.27
N ILE A 28 -32.25 -0.80 24.78
CA ILE A 28 -31.81 0.51 24.29
C ILE A 28 -30.30 0.68 24.49
N LEU A 29 -29.75 0.27 25.64
CA LEU A 29 -28.31 0.31 25.89
C LEU A 29 -27.54 -0.59 24.90
N PHE A 30 -28.05 -1.79 24.63
CA PHE A 30 -27.43 -2.71 23.67
C PHE A 30 -27.47 -2.16 22.24
N VAL A 31 -28.56 -1.50 21.84
CA VAL A 31 -28.66 -0.83 20.52
C VAL A 31 -27.72 0.37 20.44
N MET A 32 -27.66 1.20 21.48
CA MET A 32 -26.86 2.43 21.49
C MET A 32 -25.36 2.19 21.67
N VAL A 33 -24.96 1.11 22.34
CA VAL A 33 -23.55 0.82 22.64
C VAL A 33 -23.07 -0.45 21.94
N GLY A 34 -23.85 -1.51 21.98
CA GLY A 34 -23.49 -2.81 21.41
C GLY A 34 -23.36 -2.78 19.88
N ILE A 35 -24.30 -2.15 19.18
CA ILE A 35 -24.24 -2.05 17.70
C ILE A 35 -23.05 -1.17 17.26
N PRO A 36 -22.84 0.06 17.79
CA PRO A 36 -21.67 0.87 17.41
C PRO A 36 -20.34 0.20 17.77
N CYS A 37 -20.22 -0.42 18.94
CA CYS A 37 -19.02 -1.19 19.29
C CYS A 37 -18.81 -2.36 18.33
N GLY A 38 -19.85 -3.13 18.03
CA GLY A 38 -19.76 -4.28 17.12
C GLY A 38 -19.30 -3.85 15.72
N VAL A 39 -19.88 -2.78 15.18
CA VAL A 39 -19.49 -2.20 13.88
C VAL A 39 -18.05 -1.69 13.92
N TYR A 40 -17.66 -0.97 14.97
CA TYR A 40 -16.29 -0.46 15.15
C TYR A 40 -15.26 -1.60 15.15
N PHE A 41 -15.49 -2.64 15.95
CA PHE A 41 -14.58 -3.80 16.01
C PHE A 41 -14.54 -4.57 14.68
N HIS A 42 -15.66 -4.69 13.98
CA HIS A 42 -15.72 -5.38 12.69
C HIS A 42 -14.93 -4.63 11.61
N ILE A 43 -15.08 -3.30 11.52
CA ILE A 43 -14.31 -2.46 10.60
C ILE A 43 -12.82 -2.56 10.93
N GLN A 44 -12.46 -2.34 12.19
CA GLN A 44 -11.06 -2.38 12.62
C GLN A 44 -10.39 -3.75 12.40
N GLY A 45 -11.14 -4.85 12.54
CA GLY A 45 -10.64 -6.20 12.25
C GLY A 45 -10.38 -6.43 10.77
N ARG A 46 -11.23 -5.89 9.89
CA ARG A 46 -11.07 -5.97 8.43
C ARG A 46 -9.84 -5.16 7.98
N ASP A 47 -9.74 -3.92 8.45
CA ASP A 47 -8.67 -2.99 8.08
C ASP A 47 -7.28 -3.54 8.44
N ARG A 48 -7.17 -4.23 9.60
CA ARG A 48 -5.90 -4.85 10.03
C ARG A 48 -5.48 -6.01 9.14
N LYS A 49 -6.40 -6.91 8.80
CA LYS A 49 -6.11 -8.05 7.92
C LYS A 49 -5.73 -7.57 6.53
N PHE A 50 -6.52 -6.65 5.99
CA PHE A 50 -6.26 -6.04 4.70
C PHE A 50 -4.88 -5.35 4.69
N ARG A 51 -4.59 -4.50 5.68
CA ARG A 51 -3.27 -3.84 5.78
C ARG A 51 -2.11 -4.84 5.85
N GLN A 52 -2.25 -5.93 6.58
CA GLN A 52 -1.20 -6.95 6.66
C GLN A 52 -0.99 -7.66 5.32
N GLU A 53 -2.06 -7.99 4.60
CA GLU A 53 -1.98 -8.55 3.25
C GLU A 53 -1.28 -7.55 2.31
N MET A 54 -1.68 -6.28 2.30
CA MET A 54 -1.08 -5.27 1.42
C MET A 54 0.41 -5.06 1.68
N VAL A 55 0.84 -5.04 2.95
CA VAL A 55 2.27 -4.96 3.29
C VAL A 55 3.02 -6.16 2.70
N GLN A 56 2.47 -7.37 2.80
CA GLN A 56 3.10 -8.55 2.19
C GLN A 56 3.17 -8.46 0.66
N VAL A 57 2.16 -7.87 0.02
CA VAL A 57 2.17 -7.64 -1.43
C VAL A 57 3.25 -6.64 -1.83
N VAL A 58 3.32 -5.49 -1.17
CA VAL A 58 4.27 -4.43 -1.52
C VAL A 58 5.72 -4.90 -1.36
N HIS A 59 5.97 -5.79 -0.39
CA HIS A 59 7.28 -6.42 -0.17
C HIS A 59 7.51 -7.70 -0.98
N SER A 60 6.61 -8.05 -1.91
CA SER A 60 6.81 -9.21 -2.78
C SER A 60 7.91 -8.96 -3.82
N GLN A 61 8.52 -10.03 -4.32
CA GLN A 61 9.58 -9.93 -5.33
C GLN A 61 9.08 -9.23 -6.61
N GLU A 62 7.85 -9.53 -7.04
CA GLU A 62 7.24 -8.96 -8.25
C GLU A 62 7.08 -7.44 -8.14
N VAL A 63 6.60 -6.94 -7.00
CA VAL A 63 6.52 -5.49 -6.74
C VAL A 63 7.91 -4.88 -6.62
N GLY A 64 8.86 -5.58 -6.00
CA GLY A 64 10.25 -5.13 -5.94
C GLY A 64 10.88 -4.93 -7.33
N GLU A 65 10.62 -5.83 -8.28
CA GLU A 65 11.07 -5.70 -9.67
C GLU A 65 10.35 -4.56 -10.41
N LEU A 66 9.05 -4.37 -10.14
CA LEU A 66 8.27 -3.26 -10.68
C LEU A 66 8.80 -1.90 -10.20
N ILE A 67 9.08 -1.76 -8.90
CA ILE A 67 9.68 -0.54 -8.33
C ILE A 67 11.01 -0.24 -9.00
N LYS A 68 11.89 -1.25 -9.15
CA LYS A 68 13.18 -1.07 -9.82
C LYS A 68 13.02 -0.56 -11.25
N LYS A 69 12.13 -1.16 -12.02
CA LYS A 69 11.85 -0.71 -13.40
C LYS A 69 11.32 0.71 -13.43
N GLY A 70 10.35 1.06 -12.58
CA GLY A 70 9.83 2.43 -12.52
C GLY A 70 10.91 3.44 -12.16
N LEU A 71 11.80 3.11 -11.22
CA LEU A 71 12.94 3.98 -10.89
C LEU A 71 13.96 4.09 -12.03
N GLU A 72 14.22 3.01 -12.78
CA GLU A 72 15.07 2.99 -13.98
C GLU A 72 14.46 3.71 -15.21
N GLU A 73 13.14 3.92 -15.22
CA GLU A 73 12.42 4.73 -16.20
C GLU A 73 12.58 6.24 -15.94
N TRP A 74 12.72 6.63 -14.67
CA TRP A 74 12.98 8.02 -14.27
C TRP A 74 14.46 8.38 -14.29
N ASP A 75 15.34 7.44 -13.95
CA ASP A 75 16.78 7.63 -13.92
C ASP A 75 17.48 6.51 -14.69
N PRO A 76 18.12 6.79 -15.85
CA PRO A 76 18.78 5.76 -16.63
C PRO A 76 19.95 5.11 -15.90
N HIS A 77 20.50 5.81 -14.90
CA HIS A 77 21.58 5.36 -14.02
C HIS A 77 21.07 5.00 -12.61
N ALA A 78 19.80 4.60 -12.48
CA ALA A 78 19.29 4.12 -11.21
C ALA A 78 20.13 2.94 -10.68
N PHE A 79 20.48 2.98 -9.39
CA PHE A 79 21.20 1.93 -8.65
C PHE A 79 22.65 1.65 -9.06
N ASP A 80 23.22 2.37 -10.03
CA ASP A 80 24.59 2.13 -10.50
C ASP A 80 25.65 3.06 -9.88
N GLY A 81 25.24 3.95 -8.97
CA GLY A 81 26.12 4.89 -8.28
C GLY A 81 26.40 6.17 -9.07
N LYS A 82 25.99 6.25 -10.34
CA LYS A 82 26.20 7.42 -11.18
C LYS A 82 24.99 8.33 -11.18
N GLY A 83 23.76 7.79 -11.09
CA GLY A 83 22.50 8.52 -11.17
C GLY A 83 22.17 9.43 -9.98
N VAL A 84 20.99 10.06 -10.04
CA VAL A 84 20.33 10.70 -8.90
C VAL A 84 19.79 9.63 -7.95
N ILE A 85 19.17 8.57 -8.48
CA ILE A 85 18.55 7.48 -7.73
C ILE A 85 19.59 6.38 -7.48
N ASN A 86 20.02 6.19 -6.24
CA ASN A 86 21.06 5.20 -5.90
C ASN A 86 20.54 4.08 -5.01
N THR A 87 19.66 4.39 -4.06
CA THR A 87 19.00 3.41 -3.20
C THR A 87 17.53 3.76 -3.05
N TYR A 88 16.73 2.79 -2.62
CA TYR A 88 15.34 3.03 -2.24
C TYR A 88 14.95 2.19 -1.03
N ARG A 89 13.94 2.65 -0.29
CA ARG A 89 13.20 1.87 0.70
C ARG A 89 11.72 2.20 0.62
N ILE A 90 10.89 1.18 0.78
CA ILE A 90 9.43 1.36 0.87
C ILE A 90 9.10 2.06 2.19
N ASP A 91 8.22 3.06 2.15
CA ASP A 91 7.62 3.64 3.34
C ASP A 91 6.36 2.86 3.74
N ASP A 92 6.50 1.91 4.68
CA ASP A 92 5.38 1.11 5.18
C ASP A 92 4.23 1.95 5.78
N SER A 93 4.51 3.21 6.15
CA SER A 93 3.50 4.10 6.71
C SER A 93 2.59 4.70 5.63
N SER A 94 3.07 4.83 4.38
CA SER A 94 2.29 5.35 3.25
C SER A 94 1.43 4.28 2.58
N ILE A 95 1.68 2.99 2.84
CA ILE A 95 0.89 1.87 2.33
C ILE A 95 -0.60 2.04 2.70
N ARG A 96 -1.43 2.21 1.67
CA ARG A 96 -2.87 2.40 1.81
C ARG A 96 -3.63 1.72 0.66
N GLU A 97 -4.88 1.38 0.95
CA GLU A 97 -5.82 0.93 -0.08
C GLU A 97 -6.10 2.09 -1.04
N ASN A 98 -6.02 1.84 -2.34
CA ASN A 98 -6.55 2.77 -3.31
C ASN A 98 -8.06 2.51 -3.46
N PRO A 99 -8.93 3.54 -3.32
CA PRO A 99 -10.37 3.41 -3.51
C PRO A 99 -10.81 2.80 -4.85
N MET A 100 -9.95 2.86 -5.89
CA MET A 100 -10.17 2.28 -7.20
C MET A 100 -9.72 0.81 -7.32
N GLY A 101 -9.12 0.25 -6.26
CA GLY A 101 -8.53 -1.09 -6.21
C GLY A 101 -7.01 -1.04 -6.10
N GLY A 102 -6.40 -2.08 -5.53
CA GLY A 102 -4.94 -2.15 -5.38
C GLY A 102 -4.37 -1.39 -4.18
N VAL A 103 -3.10 -1.00 -4.28
CA VAL A 103 -2.33 -0.34 -3.22
C VAL A 103 -1.57 0.86 -3.75
N ASP A 104 -1.66 1.96 -3.01
CA ASP A 104 -0.74 3.08 -3.15
C ASP A 104 0.32 2.97 -2.06
N PHE A 105 1.57 3.25 -2.41
CA PHE A 105 2.67 3.36 -1.47
C PHE A 105 3.79 4.21 -2.06
N ASP A 106 4.67 4.70 -1.18
CA ASP A 106 5.80 5.53 -1.58
C ASP A 106 7.11 4.76 -1.39
N ALA A 107 8.06 4.96 -2.30
CA ALA A 107 9.44 4.55 -2.15
C ALA A 107 10.31 5.78 -1.89
N ILE A 108 10.95 5.83 -0.72
CA ILE A 108 11.92 6.87 -0.35
C ILE A 108 13.26 6.52 -0.99
N VAL A 109 13.78 7.44 -1.79
CA VAL A 109 15.04 7.34 -2.52
C VAL A 109 16.17 7.95 -1.70
N ASN A 110 17.33 7.28 -1.70
CA ASN A 110 18.57 7.73 -1.03
C ASN A 110 18.41 8.07 0.46
N ASP A 111 17.41 7.50 1.13
CA ASP A 111 17.01 7.84 2.51
C ASP A 111 16.64 9.32 2.75
N GLU A 112 16.43 10.10 1.68
CA GLU A 112 16.04 11.51 1.76
C GLU A 112 14.52 11.61 1.68
N LYS A 113 13.88 12.10 2.75
CA LYS A 113 12.41 12.10 2.86
C LYS A 113 11.69 12.91 1.79
N LYS A 114 12.37 13.90 1.21
CA LYS A 114 11.81 14.71 0.11
C LYS A 114 11.99 14.06 -1.26
N PHE A 115 12.75 12.98 -1.32
CA PHE A 115 13.02 12.25 -2.55
C PHE A 115 12.20 10.97 -2.46
N ASP A 116 10.94 11.06 -2.85
CA ASP A 116 10.06 9.92 -2.94
C ASP A 116 9.53 9.73 -4.36
N VAL A 117 9.09 8.50 -4.64
CA VAL A 117 8.34 8.12 -5.83
C VAL A 117 7.10 7.37 -5.37
N SER A 118 5.92 7.90 -5.70
CA SER A 118 4.64 7.25 -5.42
C SER A 118 4.37 6.19 -6.47
N PHE A 119 3.99 5.00 -6.03
CA PHE A 119 3.63 3.89 -6.88
C PHE A 119 2.17 3.52 -6.66
N HIS A 120 1.50 3.25 -7.78
CA HIS A 120 0.21 2.59 -7.77
C HIS A 120 0.35 1.16 -8.31
N VAL A 121 0.08 0.18 -7.44
CA VAL A 121 0.03 -1.23 -7.82
C VAL A 121 -1.40 -1.72 -7.77
N ASP A 122 -1.92 -1.94 -8.96
CA ASP A 122 -3.22 -2.54 -9.19
C ASP A 122 -3.16 -4.03 -8.87
N ARG A 123 -4.01 -4.46 -7.95
CA ARG A 123 -4.16 -5.88 -7.59
C ARG A 123 -5.63 -6.16 -7.37
N TYR A 124 -6.31 -6.43 -8.49
CA TYR A 124 -7.76 -6.69 -8.47
C TYR A 124 -8.06 -8.00 -7.75
N PHE A 125 -9.00 -7.96 -6.80
CA PHE A 125 -9.55 -9.17 -6.19
C PHE A 125 -10.50 -9.84 -7.18
N ILE A 126 -10.18 -11.05 -7.64
CA ILE A 126 -10.99 -11.86 -8.54
C ILE A 126 -11.76 -12.90 -7.71
N GLY A 127 -12.65 -12.44 -6.82
CA GLY A 127 -13.58 -13.32 -6.10
C GLY A 127 -12.91 -14.54 -5.43
N ASP A 128 -13.44 -15.73 -5.69
CA ASP A 128 -12.96 -17.00 -5.12
C ASP A 128 -11.58 -17.45 -5.69
N ASP A 129 -11.11 -16.83 -6.77
CA ASP A 129 -9.85 -17.18 -7.47
C ASP A 129 -8.63 -16.42 -6.92
N GLY A 130 -8.83 -15.58 -5.89
CA GLY A 130 -7.77 -14.80 -5.26
C GLY A 130 -7.48 -13.48 -5.99
N TYR A 131 -6.22 -13.08 -6.06
CA TYR A 131 -5.83 -11.79 -6.65
C TYR A 131 -5.31 -11.98 -8.08
N GLY A 132 -5.71 -11.07 -8.99
CA GLY A 132 -5.21 -11.01 -10.37
C GLY A 132 -3.74 -10.57 -10.48
N PRO A 133 -3.19 -10.54 -11.71
CA PRO A 133 -1.80 -10.15 -11.95
C PRO A 133 -1.56 -8.70 -11.55
N ILE A 134 -0.35 -8.42 -11.05
CA ILE A 134 0.08 -7.09 -10.63
C ILE A 134 0.25 -6.22 -11.88
N LYS A 135 -0.41 -5.06 -11.89
CA LYS A 135 -0.22 -4.02 -12.91
C LYS A 135 0.22 -2.73 -12.24
N SER A 136 1.21 -2.05 -12.82
CA SER A 136 1.57 -0.69 -12.42
C SER A 136 0.78 0.29 -13.27
N ASP A 137 0.13 1.29 -12.67
CA ASP A 137 -0.52 2.38 -13.43
C ASP A 137 0.35 3.64 -13.51
N GLY A 138 1.46 3.69 -12.76
CA GLY A 138 2.41 4.79 -12.81
C GLY A 138 3.38 4.80 -11.64
N ALA A 139 4.48 5.53 -11.83
CA ALA A 139 5.44 5.89 -10.79
C ALA A 139 5.64 7.40 -10.87
N ASP A 140 5.28 8.13 -9.82
CA ASP A 140 5.28 9.60 -9.82
C ASP A 140 6.33 10.12 -8.83
N PRO A 141 7.44 10.73 -9.31
CA PRO A 141 8.45 11.31 -8.45
C PRO A 141 7.96 12.60 -7.80
N SER A 142 8.36 12.79 -6.55
CA SER A 142 8.28 14.07 -5.83
C SER A 142 8.88 15.24 -6.63
N THR A 143 8.42 16.46 -6.32
CA THR A 143 8.91 17.68 -6.98
C THR A 143 10.41 17.85 -6.79
N GLU A 144 10.93 17.62 -5.58
CA GLU A 144 12.36 17.75 -5.29
C GLU A 144 13.21 16.70 -6.04
N LEU A 145 12.72 15.47 -6.19
CA LEU A 145 13.38 14.45 -7.00
C LEU A 145 13.35 14.83 -8.48
N THR A 146 12.21 15.34 -8.96
CA THR A 146 12.06 15.84 -10.34
C THR A 146 13.06 16.96 -10.64
N ASP A 147 13.16 17.96 -9.77
CA ASP A 147 14.14 19.06 -9.89
C ASP A 147 15.58 18.54 -9.94
N ALA A 148 15.91 17.53 -9.14
CA ALA A 148 17.23 16.91 -9.13
C ALA A 148 17.53 16.17 -10.43
N LEU A 149 16.55 15.46 -10.99
CA LEU A 149 16.65 14.78 -12.28
C LEU A 149 16.80 15.79 -13.43
N GLU A 150 15.99 16.86 -13.45
CA GLU A 150 16.12 17.93 -14.45
C GLU A 150 17.48 18.64 -14.37
N LYS A 151 17.98 18.89 -13.16
CA LYS A 151 19.31 19.50 -12.98
C LYS A 151 20.42 18.63 -13.55
N ARG A 152 20.27 17.31 -13.50
CA ARG A 152 21.24 16.35 -14.01
C ARG A 152 21.14 16.17 -15.51
N TYR A 153 19.95 15.92 -16.02
CA TYR A 153 19.72 15.47 -17.39
C TYR A 153 19.25 16.58 -18.34
N GLY A 154 18.80 17.71 -17.81
CA GLY A 154 18.34 18.86 -18.57
C GLY A 154 16.87 19.19 -18.33
N LYS A 155 16.45 20.39 -18.75
CA LYS A 155 15.07 20.86 -18.65
C LYS A 155 14.11 20.00 -19.47
N GLY A 156 12.92 19.74 -18.94
CA GLY A 156 11.89 18.94 -19.60
C GLY A 156 12.15 17.44 -19.48
N TRP A 157 13.06 17.03 -18.60
CA TRP A 157 13.33 15.61 -18.34
C TRP A 157 12.07 14.86 -17.94
N SER A 158 11.29 15.43 -17.01
CA SER A 158 10.04 14.84 -16.52
C SER A 158 8.85 14.99 -17.45
N GLU A 159 8.94 15.86 -18.45
CA GLU A 159 7.90 16.03 -19.48
C GLU A 159 8.13 15.10 -20.69
N THR A 160 9.28 14.43 -20.74
CA THR A 160 9.66 13.59 -21.89
C THR A 160 9.28 12.13 -21.64
N ASP A 161 8.34 11.62 -22.44
CA ASP A 161 8.01 10.20 -22.44
C ASP A 161 9.26 9.34 -22.69
N ASN A 162 9.47 8.34 -21.83
CA ASN A 162 10.60 7.41 -21.91
C ASN A 162 11.98 8.11 -21.93
N ALA A 163 12.13 9.22 -21.19
CA ALA A 163 13.37 10.01 -21.12
C ALA A 163 14.62 9.15 -20.85
N ALA A 164 14.58 8.26 -19.86
CA ALA A 164 15.70 7.38 -19.53
C ALA A 164 16.05 6.42 -20.67
N GLU A 165 15.07 5.84 -21.37
CA GLU A 165 15.34 4.95 -22.49
C GLU A 165 16.00 5.71 -23.66
N LYS A 166 15.50 6.91 -23.94
CA LYS A 166 16.08 7.78 -24.97
C LYS A 166 17.52 8.17 -24.62
N TYR A 167 17.78 8.55 -23.36
CA TYR A 167 19.13 8.83 -22.87
C TYR A 167 20.07 7.63 -23.05
N ARG A 168 19.64 6.41 -22.68
CA ARG A 168 20.43 5.19 -22.88
C ARG A 168 20.81 4.95 -24.34
N LYS A 169 19.92 5.26 -25.28
CA LYS A 169 20.17 5.14 -26.74
C LYS A 169 21.13 6.20 -27.27
N GLU A 170 21.07 7.42 -26.74
CA GLU A 170 21.93 8.55 -27.13
C GLU A 170 23.32 8.46 -26.50
N HIS A 171 23.45 7.79 -25.35
CA HIS A 171 24.68 7.65 -24.57
C HIS A 171 25.12 6.17 -24.38
N PRO A 172 25.24 5.35 -25.43
CA PRO A 172 25.51 3.92 -25.30
C PRO A 172 26.86 3.61 -24.61
N GLN A 173 27.83 4.53 -24.69
CA GLN A 173 29.13 4.44 -24.01
C GLN A 173 29.02 4.45 -22.48
N GLU A 174 27.94 5.01 -21.92
CA GLU A 174 27.71 5.08 -20.46
C GLU A 174 27.13 3.77 -19.91
N PHE A 175 26.59 2.92 -20.78
CA PHE A 175 25.92 1.64 -20.47
C PHE A 175 26.60 0.44 -21.17
N PRO A 176 27.90 0.19 -20.93
CA PRO A 176 28.58 -0.93 -21.56
C PRO A 176 27.97 -2.25 -21.09
N THR A 177 27.54 -3.09 -22.03
CA THR A 177 27.12 -4.45 -21.72
C THR A 177 28.29 -5.18 -21.05
N PRO A 178 28.08 -5.89 -19.92
CA PRO A 178 29.13 -6.69 -19.33
C PRO A 178 29.69 -7.63 -20.39
N GLN A 179 30.98 -7.50 -20.70
CA GLN A 179 31.64 -8.46 -21.59
C GLN A 179 31.50 -9.83 -20.92
N LYS A 180 30.85 -10.78 -21.62
CA LYS A 180 30.93 -12.20 -21.22
C LYS A 180 32.42 -12.50 -21.04
N LYS A 181 32.85 -12.83 -19.82
CA LYS A 181 34.17 -13.43 -19.61
C LYS A 181 34.29 -14.52 -20.66
N ARG A 182 35.22 -14.38 -21.61
CA ARG A 182 35.67 -15.52 -22.39
C ARG A 182 36.03 -16.56 -21.34
N ALA A 183 35.42 -17.74 -21.42
CA ALA A 183 35.95 -18.88 -20.72
C ALA A 183 37.39 -19.01 -21.25
N ASP A 184 38.36 -18.59 -20.43
CA ASP A 184 39.75 -18.95 -20.67
C ASP A 184 39.78 -20.46 -20.48
N ASN A 185 39.58 -21.17 -21.59
CA ASN A 185 39.95 -22.56 -21.76
C ASN A 185 41.48 -22.61 -21.69
N ASN A 186 42.03 -22.51 -20.50
CA ASN A 186 43.43 -22.81 -20.21
C ASN A 186 43.47 -23.84 -19.09
N ASP A 187 42.82 -24.98 -19.34
CA ASP A 187 43.15 -26.25 -18.69
C ASP A 187 44.34 -26.86 -19.45
N GLU A 188 45.48 -26.17 -19.45
CA GLU A 188 46.76 -26.70 -19.93
C GLU A 188 47.81 -26.52 -18.81
N TRP A 189 48.06 -27.64 -18.11
CA TRP A 189 49.27 -28.05 -17.37
C TRP A 189 49.76 -27.19 -16.19
N PHE A 190 49.61 -27.69 -14.96
CA PHE A 190 50.65 -28.40 -14.18
C PHE A 190 50.02 -29.23 -13.05
#